data_AF-A0A7C5N7W2-F1
#
_entry.id   AF-A0A7C5N7W2-F1
#
_cell.length_a   1.000
_cell.length_b   1.000
_cell.length_c   1.000
_cell.angle_alpha   90.00
_cell.angle_beta   90.00
_cell.angle_gamma   90.00
#
_symmetry.space_group_name_H-M   'P 1'
#
loop_
_entity.id
_entity.type
_entity.pdbx_description
1 polymer ?
#
loop_
_entity_poly.entity_id
_entity_poly.type
_entity_poly.pdbx_seq_one_letter_code
_entity_poly.pdbx_strand_id
1 'polypeptide(L)'
;MCLACWGRDVDGAPWCEACIALLERPTPWIAYVAGAVLSVGGVFAGVTALGRRFEIGAEPVLGLAGVAALAIGVTTYKLHGRAERARGARTIVPRRAAPPEVQPQSPYRGRLRRLARVIAPPLSGQMTVLVTIMLMALVAGTVPTLLTLPRWVEWELVMGGWWLVWTGIFTVLLFRGWRIADDMPDLRRGGSSSGSGRGLLDGLGELGAPGCVDPEGCVVAILFLLALAVALLLAWVLVELVLPVVIAAAYWLMVRALARVANDHHECEGHFGRAMGWASLWALTYTAPLALVIAIGQVILASR
;
A
#
# COMPACT_ATOMS: atom_id res chain seq x y z
N MET A 1 18.40 -19.82 11.53
CA MET A 1 19.00 -20.82 10.61
C MET A 1 18.03 -21.94 10.25
N CYS A 2 17.33 -21.80 9.13
CA CYS A 2 16.99 -22.95 8.28
C CYS A 2 18.30 -23.39 7.60
N LEU A 3 19.21 -24.02 8.36
CA LEU A 3 20.41 -24.66 7.79
C LEU A 3 20.05 -25.92 7.01
N ALA A 4 18.90 -26.51 7.30
CA ALA A 4 18.33 -27.58 6.51
C ALA A 4 17.51 -26.98 5.36
N CYS A 5 17.98 -27.26 4.15
CA CYS A 5 17.17 -27.41 2.94
C CYS A 5 16.89 -26.17 2.08
N TRP A 6 17.91 -25.38 1.70
CA TRP A 6 17.90 -24.62 0.42
C TRP A 6 17.97 -25.56 -0.81
N GLY A 7 17.27 -26.69 -0.73
CA GLY A 7 17.36 -27.80 -1.67
C GLY A 7 16.43 -27.66 -2.86
N ARG A 8 15.68 -26.55 -2.96
CA ARG A 8 14.74 -26.31 -4.04
C ARG A 8 14.88 -24.88 -4.54
N ASP A 9 14.66 -24.74 -5.83
CA ASP A 9 14.63 -23.50 -6.56
C ASP A 9 13.17 -23.22 -6.94
N VAL A 10 12.68 -22.02 -6.61
CA VAL A 10 11.33 -21.55 -6.97
C VAL A 10 11.53 -20.32 -7.82
N ASP A 11 11.20 -20.45 -9.11
CA ASP A 11 11.31 -19.39 -10.11
C ASP A 11 12.72 -18.74 -10.20
N GLY A 12 13.78 -19.53 -9.97
CA GLY A 12 15.18 -19.08 -10.06
C GLY A 12 15.76 -18.54 -8.74
N ALA A 13 14.97 -18.50 -7.67
CA ALA A 13 15.43 -18.17 -6.32
C ALA A 13 15.55 -19.42 -5.44
N PRO A 14 16.55 -19.52 -4.56
CA PRO A 14 16.67 -20.64 -3.63
C PRO A 14 15.66 -20.52 -2.49
N TRP A 15 14.97 -21.61 -2.12
CA TRP A 15 13.98 -21.64 -1.04
C TRP A 15 14.19 -22.82 -0.09
N CYS A 16 13.71 -22.64 1.15
CA CYS A 16 13.76 -23.67 2.18
C CYS A 16 12.61 -24.71 2.03
N GLU A 17 12.82 -26.01 2.32
CA GLU A 17 11.75 -27.03 2.25
C GLU A 17 10.52 -26.67 3.12
N ALA A 18 10.76 -26.16 4.33
CA ALA A 18 9.68 -25.71 5.19
C ALA A 18 8.91 -24.51 4.58
N CYS A 19 9.60 -23.67 3.81
CA CYS A 19 9.02 -22.52 3.13
C CYS A 19 8.14 -22.98 1.96
N ILE A 20 8.53 -24.05 1.27
CA ILE A 20 7.73 -24.68 0.20
C ILE A 20 6.46 -25.31 0.77
N ALA A 21 6.56 -26.04 1.88
CA ALA A 21 5.37 -26.62 2.54
C ALA A 21 4.37 -25.53 3.00
N LEU A 22 4.85 -24.32 3.27
CA LEU A 22 4.00 -23.14 3.54
C LEU A 22 3.44 -22.51 2.25
N LEU A 23 4.18 -22.56 1.15
CA LEU A 23 3.74 -22.10 -0.18
C LEU A 23 2.60 -22.96 -0.75
N GLU A 24 2.66 -24.27 -0.49
CA GLU A 24 1.66 -25.24 -0.93
C GLU A 24 0.36 -25.15 -0.14
N ARG A 25 0.38 -24.56 1.07
CA ARG A 25 -0.85 -24.35 1.83
C ARG A 25 -1.67 -23.24 1.18
N PRO A 26 -2.96 -23.49 0.86
CA PRO A 26 -3.83 -22.44 0.36
C PRO A 26 -3.91 -21.35 1.43
N THR A 27 -3.73 -20.09 1.02
CA THR A 27 -3.97 -18.97 1.94
C THR A 27 -5.42 -19.05 2.41
N PRO A 28 -5.66 -19.02 3.73
CA PRO A 28 -7.02 -19.08 4.23
C PRO A 28 -7.79 -17.85 3.71
N TRP A 29 -8.96 -18.10 3.12
CA TRP A 29 -9.88 -17.06 2.64
C TRP A 29 -10.20 -16.03 3.75
N ILE A 30 -10.12 -16.45 5.01
CA ILE A 30 -10.28 -15.63 6.22
C ILE A 30 -9.36 -14.41 6.21
N ALA A 31 -8.11 -14.53 5.75
CA ALA A 31 -7.18 -13.39 5.73
C ALA A 31 -7.65 -12.28 4.76
N TYR A 32 -8.17 -12.69 3.60
CA TYR A 32 -8.73 -11.77 2.60
C TYR A 32 -10.02 -11.12 3.12
N VAL A 33 -10.88 -11.90 3.77
CA VAL A 33 -12.13 -11.40 4.35
C VAL A 33 -11.86 -10.45 5.51
N ALA A 34 -10.92 -10.77 6.40
CA ALA A 34 -10.52 -9.88 7.48
C ALA A 34 -10.00 -8.54 6.92
N GLY A 35 -9.14 -8.57 5.89
CA GLY A 35 -8.66 -7.37 5.20
C GLY A 35 -9.80 -6.56 4.56
N ALA A 36 -10.73 -7.23 3.90
CA ALA A 36 -11.91 -6.58 3.30
C ALA A 36 -12.81 -5.94 4.37
N VAL A 37 -13.11 -6.64 5.46
CA VAL A 37 -13.93 -6.13 6.56
C VAL A 37 -13.29 -4.90 7.21
N LEU A 38 -11.99 -4.94 7.49
CA LEU A 38 -11.25 -3.80 8.04
C LEU A 38 -11.29 -2.59 7.09
N SER A 39 -11.14 -2.84 5.79
CA SER A 39 -11.19 -1.78 4.78
C SER A 39 -12.58 -1.16 4.63
N VAL A 40 -13.62 -1.99 4.59
CA VAL A 40 -15.01 -1.54 4.54
C VAL A 40 -15.37 -0.74 5.78
N GLY A 41 -14.98 -1.23 6.97
CA GLY A 41 -15.18 -0.51 8.22
C GLY A 41 -14.47 0.85 8.25
N GLY A 42 -13.22 0.89 7.79
CA GLY A 42 -12.46 2.14 7.68
C GLY A 42 -13.08 3.15 6.71
N VAL A 43 -13.50 2.70 5.53
CA VAL A 43 -14.19 3.56 4.55
C VAL A 43 -15.52 4.05 5.09
N PHE A 44 -16.31 3.17 5.71
CA PHE A 44 -17.59 3.55 6.31
C PHE A 44 -17.40 4.62 7.40
N ALA A 45 -16.43 4.43 8.30
CA ALA A 45 -16.10 5.40 9.34
C ALA A 45 -15.64 6.75 8.74
N GLY A 46 -14.79 6.71 7.70
CA GLY A 46 -14.32 7.92 7.02
C GLY A 46 -15.45 8.68 6.32
N VAL A 47 -16.30 7.98 5.55
CA VAL A 47 -17.40 8.58 4.79
C VAL A 47 -18.47 9.13 5.73
N THR A 48 -18.78 8.45 6.83
CA THR A 48 -19.73 8.95 7.84
C THR A 48 -19.20 10.17 8.58
N ALA A 49 -17.91 10.20 8.93
CA ALA A 49 -17.29 11.38 9.54
C ALA A 49 -17.27 12.58 8.59
N LEU A 50 -16.98 12.35 7.30
CA LEU A 50 -17.03 13.37 6.26
C LEU A 50 -18.45 13.90 6.07
N GLY A 51 -19.45 13.02 6.02
CA GLY A 51 -20.86 13.39 5.90
C GLY A 51 -21.32 14.28 7.05
N ARG A 52 -20.95 13.95 8.29
CA ARG A 52 -21.22 14.79 9.46
C ARG A 52 -20.58 16.17 9.37
N ARG A 53 -19.38 16.27 8.79
CA ARG A 53 -18.64 17.53 8.67
C ARG A 53 -19.25 18.49 7.64
N PHE A 54 -19.88 17.96 6.60
CA PHE A 54 -20.48 18.75 5.52
C PHE A 54 -22.01 18.78 5.54
N GLU A 55 -22.63 18.30 6.64
CA GLU A 55 -24.08 18.21 6.79
C GLU A 55 -24.77 17.45 5.64
N ILE A 56 -24.05 16.51 5.03
CA ILE A 56 -24.56 15.68 3.94
C ILE A 56 -25.54 14.67 4.55
N GLY A 57 -26.73 14.55 3.95
CA GLY A 57 -27.74 13.56 4.37
C GLY A 57 -27.20 12.13 4.40
N ALA A 58 -27.82 11.26 5.22
CA ALA A 58 -27.36 9.87 5.40
C ALA A 58 -27.45 9.03 4.11
N GLU A 59 -28.42 9.33 3.24
CA GLU A 59 -28.67 8.61 1.98
C GLU A 59 -27.43 8.56 1.03
N PRO A 60 -26.84 9.70 0.60
CA PRO A 60 -25.65 9.67 -0.26
C PRO A 60 -24.41 9.08 0.43
N VAL A 61 -24.29 9.25 1.75
CA VAL A 61 -23.19 8.68 2.55
C VAL A 61 -23.24 7.15 2.53
N LEU A 62 -24.44 6.58 2.73
CA LEU A 62 -24.66 5.13 2.66
C LEU A 62 -24.45 4.60 1.24
N GLY A 63 -24.92 5.32 0.21
CA GLY A 63 -24.70 4.96 -1.19
C GLY A 63 -23.21 4.88 -1.54
N LEU A 64 -22.43 5.89 -1.15
CA LEU A 64 -20.99 5.94 -1.43
C LEU A 64 -20.21 4.87 -0.67
N ALA A 65 -20.57 4.61 0.59
CA ALA A 65 -19.98 3.52 1.37
C ALA A 65 -20.31 2.13 0.77
N GLY A 66 -21.53 1.94 0.26
CA GLY A 66 -21.95 0.71 -0.42
C GLY A 66 -21.14 0.45 -1.70
N VAL A 67 -20.97 1.47 -2.54
CA VAL A 67 -20.15 1.38 -3.77
C VAL A 67 -18.70 1.05 -3.44
N ALA A 68 -18.12 1.72 -2.43
CA ALA A 68 -16.75 1.45 -2.01
C ALA A 68 -16.59 0.03 -1.44
N ALA A 69 -17.56 -0.44 -0.65
CA ALA A 69 -17.53 -1.80 -0.11
C ALA A 69 -17.60 -2.86 -1.21
N LEU A 70 -18.44 -2.64 -2.23
CA LEU A 70 -18.51 -3.51 -3.40
C LEU A 70 -17.20 -3.52 -4.19
N ALA A 71 -16.58 -2.36 -4.40
CA ALA A 71 -15.27 -2.26 -5.06
C ALA A 71 -14.18 -3.01 -4.28
N ILE A 72 -14.14 -2.89 -2.95
CA ILE A 72 -13.21 -3.64 -2.08
C ILE A 72 -13.48 -5.15 -2.18
N GLY A 73 -14.74 -5.57 -2.16
CA GLY A 73 -15.10 -6.99 -2.31
C GLY A 73 -14.63 -7.58 -3.64
N VAL A 74 -14.93 -6.89 -4.75
CA VAL A 74 -14.55 -7.33 -6.11
C VAL A 74 -13.03 -7.36 -6.30
N THR A 75 -12.32 -6.33 -5.83
CA THR A 75 -10.86 -6.28 -5.92
C THR A 75 -10.22 -7.40 -5.10
N THR A 76 -10.69 -7.63 -3.87
CA THR A 76 -10.22 -8.71 -3.00
C THR A 76 -10.43 -10.08 -3.65
N TYR A 77 -11.61 -10.32 -4.24
CA TYR A 77 -11.91 -11.55 -4.96
C TYR A 77 -11.00 -11.75 -6.18
N LYS A 78 -10.81 -10.71 -7.01
CA LYS A 78 -9.91 -10.76 -8.17
C LYS A 78 -8.46 -10.99 -7.76
N LEU A 79 -8.00 -10.35 -6.68
CA LEU A 79 -6.65 -10.55 -6.14
C LEU A 79 -6.46 -11.97 -5.64
N HIS A 80 -7.43 -12.53 -4.93
CA HIS A 80 -7.40 -13.93 -4.50
C HIS A 80 -7.29 -14.88 -5.70
N GLY A 81 -8.14 -14.70 -6.73
CA GLY A 81 -8.10 -15.53 -7.93
C GLY A 81 -6.79 -15.41 -8.71
N ARG A 82 -6.18 -14.20 -8.79
CA ARG A 82 -4.86 -14.01 -9.39
C ARG A 82 -3.76 -14.68 -8.57
N ALA A 83 -3.82 -14.61 -7.24
CA ALA A 83 -2.86 -15.25 -6.36
C ALA A 83 -2.89 -16.78 -6.50
N GLU A 84 -4.09 -17.39 -6.56
CA GLU A 84 -4.22 -18.84 -6.78
C GLU A 84 -3.68 -19.26 -8.17
N ARG A 85 -3.98 -18.50 -9.23
CA ARG A 85 -3.42 -18.77 -10.57
C ARG A 85 -1.90 -18.65 -10.61
N ALA A 86 -1.35 -17.61 -9.98
CA ALA A 86 0.09 -17.41 -9.92
C ALA A 86 0.81 -18.53 -9.16
N ARG A 87 0.18 -19.10 -8.12
CA ARG A 87 0.72 -20.28 -7.43
C ARG A 87 0.76 -21.52 -8.32
N GLY A 88 -0.31 -21.77 -9.07
CA GLY A 88 -0.36 -22.90 -10.01
C GLY A 88 0.69 -22.84 -11.12
N ALA A 89 1.21 -21.64 -11.42
CA ALA A 89 2.24 -21.42 -12.44
C ALA A 89 3.69 -21.56 -11.93
N ARG A 90 3.92 -21.68 -10.61
CA ARG A 90 5.28 -21.73 -10.05
C ARG A 90 5.98 -23.02 -10.40
N THR A 91 7.22 -22.90 -10.85
CA THR A 91 8.06 -24.06 -11.14
C THR A 91 8.96 -24.33 -9.94
N ILE A 92 8.81 -25.52 -9.34
CA ILE A 92 9.63 -25.96 -8.20
C ILE A 92 10.63 -26.99 -8.71
N VAL A 93 11.90 -26.60 -8.81
CA VAL A 93 12.97 -27.47 -9.29
C VAL A 93 13.85 -27.91 -8.12
N PRO A 94 14.14 -29.21 -7.93
CA PRO A 94 15.11 -29.64 -6.92
C PRO A 94 16.51 -29.10 -7.28
N ARG A 95 17.13 -28.42 -6.32
CA ARG A 95 18.49 -27.87 -6.42
C ARG A 95 19.50 -28.96 -6.05
N ARG A 96 20.52 -29.20 -6.88
CA ARG A 96 21.66 -30.05 -6.51
C ARG A 96 22.37 -29.44 -5.29
N ALA A 97 22.40 -30.17 -4.18
CA ALA A 97 22.92 -29.68 -2.90
C ALA A 97 24.46 -29.58 -2.89
N ALA A 98 24.98 -28.50 -2.30
CA ALA A 98 26.32 -28.49 -1.72
C ALA A 98 26.25 -29.04 -0.27
N PRO A 99 27.30 -29.71 0.25
CA PRO A 99 27.25 -30.37 1.55
C PRO A 99 27.02 -29.39 2.71
N PRO A 100 26.24 -29.76 3.74
CA PRO A 100 25.82 -28.87 4.81
C PRO A 100 26.93 -28.65 5.86
N GLU A 101 27.16 -27.39 6.22
CA GLU A 101 27.97 -27.00 7.37
C GLU A 101 27.08 -26.96 8.64
N VAL A 102 27.40 -27.77 9.64
CA VAL A 102 26.56 -27.97 10.84
C VAL A 102 26.98 -26.97 11.92
N GLN A 103 26.12 -26.00 12.25
CA GLN A 103 26.30 -25.15 13.44
C GLN A 103 25.35 -25.59 14.59
N PRO A 104 25.85 -25.74 15.82
CA PRO A 104 25.04 -26.15 16.98
C PRO A 104 24.12 -25.00 17.47
N GLN A 105 22.80 -25.20 17.46
CA GLN A 105 21.83 -24.24 18.01
C GLN A 105 21.06 -24.79 19.21
N SER A 106 20.92 -23.98 20.26
CA SER A 106 20.28 -24.34 21.53
C SER A 106 18.77 -24.68 21.42
N PRO A 107 18.25 -25.66 22.18
CA PRO A 107 16.88 -26.17 22.08
C PRO A 107 15.77 -25.15 22.44
N TYR A 108 16.04 -24.20 23.35
CA TYR A 108 15.03 -23.23 23.80
C TYR A 108 14.60 -22.25 22.69
N ARG A 109 15.56 -21.80 21.85
CA ARG A 109 15.30 -20.94 20.68
C ARG A 109 14.38 -21.61 19.64
N GLY A 110 14.26 -22.93 19.68
CA GLY A 110 13.42 -23.70 18.76
C GLY A 110 11.91 -23.56 19.00
N ARG A 111 11.45 -23.37 20.24
CA ARG A 111 10.00 -23.28 20.56
C ARG A 111 9.41 -21.93 20.18
N LEU A 112 10.07 -20.83 20.54
CA LEU A 112 9.67 -19.46 20.15
C LEU A 112 9.61 -19.31 18.63
N ARG A 113 10.59 -19.90 17.91
CA ARG A 113 10.58 -19.93 16.43
C ARG A 113 9.45 -20.76 15.81
N ARG A 114 8.94 -21.79 16.51
CA ARG A 114 7.79 -22.59 16.03
C ARG A 114 6.49 -21.83 16.24
N LEU A 115 6.26 -21.31 17.44
CA LEU A 115 5.08 -20.49 17.76
C LEU A 115 5.00 -19.28 16.83
N ALA A 116 6.11 -18.57 16.65
CA ALA A 116 6.18 -17.45 15.73
C ALA A 116 5.73 -17.86 14.32
N ARG A 117 6.24 -18.98 13.77
CA ARG A 117 5.93 -19.48 12.41
C ARG A 117 4.48 -19.89 12.21
N VAL A 118 3.80 -20.34 13.27
CA VAL A 118 2.37 -20.70 13.21
C VAL A 118 1.50 -19.44 13.09
N ILE A 119 1.89 -18.35 13.75
CA ILE A 119 1.06 -17.12 13.82
C ILE A 119 1.14 -16.30 12.52
N ALA A 120 2.24 -16.37 11.80
CA ALA A 120 2.42 -15.59 10.57
C ALA A 120 3.16 -16.44 9.52
N PRO A 121 2.45 -17.03 8.53
CA PRO A 121 3.08 -17.69 7.39
C PRO A 121 3.83 -16.66 6.51
N PRO A 122 4.79 -17.08 5.66
CA PRO A 122 5.44 -16.18 4.72
C PRO A 122 4.36 -15.62 3.78
N LEU A 123 3.97 -14.38 4.02
CA LEU A 123 3.01 -13.66 3.22
C LEU A 123 3.69 -13.21 1.92
N SER A 124 2.97 -13.28 0.80
CA SER A 124 3.50 -12.71 -0.45
C SER A 124 3.79 -11.22 -0.24
N GLY A 125 4.84 -10.69 -0.87
CA GLY A 125 5.18 -9.27 -0.78
C GLY A 125 3.96 -8.39 -1.08
N GLN A 126 3.15 -8.77 -2.07
CA GLN A 126 1.89 -8.08 -2.42
C GLN A 126 0.88 -8.03 -1.26
N MET A 127 0.68 -9.14 -0.54
CA MET A 127 -0.23 -9.16 0.62
C MET A 127 0.30 -8.31 1.76
N THR A 128 1.62 -8.36 2.03
CA THR A 128 2.21 -7.50 3.06
C THR A 128 2.03 -6.03 2.73
N VAL A 129 2.29 -5.62 1.49
CA VAL A 129 2.09 -4.25 1.02
C VAL A 129 0.63 -3.83 1.17
N LEU A 130 -0.31 -4.67 0.74
CA LEU A 130 -1.75 -4.38 0.85
C LEU A 130 -2.18 -4.19 2.30
N VAL A 131 -1.76 -5.08 3.20
CA VAL A 131 -2.03 -4.94 4.64
C VAL A 131 -1.40 -3.67 5.21
N THR A 132 -0.16 -3.34 4.84
CA THR A 132 0.49 -2.10 5.26
C THR A 132 -0.27 -0.87 4.80
N ILE A 133 -0.69 -0.82 3.52
CA ILE A 133 -1.50 0.28 2.98
C ILE A 133 -2.80 0.41 3.77
N MET A 134 -3.49 -0.71 4.02
CA MET A 134 -4.74 -0.70 4.79
C MET A 134 -4.53 -0.18 6.21
N LEU A 135 -3.47 -0.60 6.91
CA LEU A 135 -3.14 -0.11 8.23
C LEU A 135 -2.80 1.38 8.23
N MET A 136 -2.03 1.85 7.25
CA MET A 136 -1.72 3.28 7.10
C MET A 136 -2.98 4.10 6.81
N ALA A 137 -3.83 3.63 5.90
CA ALA A 137 -5.11 4.28 5.61
C ALA A 137 -6.04 4.31 6.84
N LEU A 138 -6.06 3.22 7.61
CA LEU A 138 -6.81 3.16 8.86
C LEU A 138 -6.31 4.21 9.86
N VAL A 139 -5.01 4.34 10.08
CA VAL A 139 -4.43 5.39 10.95
C VAL A 139 -4.80 6.79 10.45
N ALA A 140 -4.66 7.04 9.15
CA ALA A 140 -4.97 8.34 8.56
C ALA A 140 -6.45 8.70 8.61
N GLY A 141 -7.35 7.71 8.58
CA GLY A 141 -8.80 7.94 8.70
C GLY A 141 -9.25 8.04 10.14
N THR A 142 -8.75 7.18 11.03
CA THR A 142 -9.21 7.11 12.43
C THR A 142 -8.70 8.25 13.29
N VAL A 143 -7.44 8.67 13.13
CA VAL A 143 -6.85 9.72 13.97
C VAL A 143 -7.61 11.05 13.85
N PRO A 144 -7.85 11.62 12.66
CA PRO A 144 -8.55 12.90 12.53
C PRO A 144 -10.05 12.83 12.84
N THR A 145 -10.64 11.63 12.77
CA THR A 145 -12.08 11.46 13.00
C THR A 145 -12.41 11.23 14.48
N LEU A 146 -11.49 10.60 15.23
CA LEU A 146 -11.68 10.30 16.65
C LEU A 146 -11.15 11.41 17.55
N LEU A 147 -10.09 12.10 17.14
CA LEU A 147 -9.40 13.11 17.94
C LEU A 147 -9.64 14.47 17.30
N THR A 148 -10.59 15.24 17.81
CA THR A 148 -10.82 16.64 17.40
C THR A 148 -9.71 17.54 17.96
N LEU A 149 -8.49 17.34 17.49
CA LEU A 149 -7.29 18.05 17.95
C LEU A 149 -6.98 19.21 16.99
N PRO A 150 -6.10 20.15 17.38
CA PRO A 150 -5.56 21.11 16.44
C PRO A 150 -4.91 20.37 15.26
N ARG A 151 -5.15 20.84 14.03
CA ARG A 151 -4.71 20.16 12.80
C ARG A 151 -3.23 19.79 12.80
N TRP A 152 -2.36 20.61 13.39
CA TRP A 152 -0.92 20.31 13.47
C TRP A 152 -0.64 19.03 14.28
N VAL A 153 -1.34 18.83 15.40
CA VAL A 153 -1.23 17.63 16.24
C VAL A 153 -1.79 16.41 15.50
N GLU A 154 -2.91 16.57 14.78
CA GLU A 154 -3.49 15.49 13.97
C GLU A 154 -2.45 14.95 12.96
N TRP A 155 -1.76 15.85 12.25
CA TRP A 155 -0.72 15.47 11.29
C TRP A 155 0.46 14.75 11.96
N GLU A 156 0.93 15.25 13.11
CA GLU A 156 2.00 14.61 13.87
C GLU A 156 1.61 13.20 14.34
N LEU A 157 0.38 13.01 14.81
CA LEU A 157 -0.13 11.72 15.25
C LEU A 157 -0.28 10.73 14.09
N VAL A 158 -0.76 11.18 12.92
CA VAL A 158 -0.85 10.33 11.73
C VAL A 158 0.55 9.89 11.29
N MET A 159 1.51 10.81 11.26
CA MET A 159 2.90 10.51 10.91
C MET A 159 3.57 9.57 11.91
N GLY A 160 3.38 9.80 13.21
CA GLY A 160 3.85 8.90 14.27
C GLY A 160 3.22 7.51 14.17
N GLY A 161 1.92 7.43 13.87
CA GLY A 161 1.22 6.16 13.66
C GLY A 161 1.74 5.40 12.44
N TRP A 162 1.96 6.10 11.32
CA TRP A 162 2.59 5.52 10.13
C TRP A 162 4.01 5.01 10.41
N TRP A 163 4.81 5.78 11.15
CA TRP A 163 6.14 5.36 11.59
C TRP A 163 6.09 4.10 12.47
N LEU A 164 5.12 4.01 13.40
CA LEU A 164 4.92 2.83 14.24
C LEU A 164 4.54 1.60 13.41
N VAL A 165 3.64 1.75 12.43
CA VAL A 165 3.25 0.67 11.51
C VAL A 165 4.48 0.13 10.78
N TRP A 166 5.28 1.01 10.18
CA TRP A 166 6.53 0.63 9.51
C TRP A 166 7.52 -0.06 10.45
N THR A 167 7.76 0.53 11.61
CA THR A 167 8.67 -0.02 12.63
C THR A 167 8.22 -1.42 13.04
N GLY A 168 6.93 -1.62 13.28
CA GLY A 168 6.38 -2.93 13.65
C GLY A 168 6.61 -3.98 12.57
N ILE A 169 6.29 -3.65 11.31
CA ILE A 169 6.47 -4.56 10.17
C ILE A 169 7.95 -4.91 9.99
N PHE A 170 8.84 -3.92 9.94
CA PHE A 170 10.28 -4.17 9.79
C PHE A 170 10.88 -4.93 10.98
N THR A 171 10.43 -4.64 12.20
CA THR A 171 10.88 -5.39 13.39
C THR A 171 10.52 -6.86 13.25
N VAL A 172 9.30 -7.17 12.82
CA VAL A 172 8.86 -8.55 12.59
C VAL A 172 9.68 -9.21 11.47
N LEU A 173 9.94 -8.52 10.36
CA LEU A 173 10.76 -9.06 9.26
C LEU A 173 12.20 -9.35 9.69
N LEU A 174 12.87 -8.37 10.32
CA LEU A 174 14.26 -8.45 10.76
C LEU A 174 14.45 -9.46 11.90
N PHE A 175 13.57 -9.43 12.91
CA PHE A 175 13.64 -10.36 14.05
C PHE A 175 13.52 -11.81 13.60
N ARG A 176 12.75 -12.07 12.54
CA ARG A 176 12.48 -13.41 12.03
C ARG A 176 13.47 -13.85 10.94
N GLY A 177 14.21 -12.91 10.37
CA GLY A 177 15.11 -13.16 9.23
C GLY A 177 14.36 -13.59 7.98
N TRP A 178 13.14 -13.07 7.78
CA TRP A 178 12.37 -13.36 6.57
C TRP A 178 13.02 -12.67 5.38
N ARG A 179 13.29 -13.46 4.34
CA ARG A 179 13.76 -12.95 3.05
C ARG A 179 12.57 -12.93 2.12
N ILE A 180 12.32 -11.76 1.55
CA ILE A 180 11.27 -11.57 0.56
C ILE A 180 11.97 -11.73 -0.79
N ALA A 181 11.48 -12.65 -1.61
CA ALA A 181 11.93 -12.74 -3.00
C ALA A 181 11.58 -11.42 -3.70
N ASP A 182 12.53 -10.88 -4.47
CA ASP A 182 12.31 -9.74 -5.33
C ASP A 182 11.40 -10.17 -6.50
N ASP A 183 10.11 -10.39 -6.22
CA ASP A 183 9.08 -10.74 -7.20
C ASP A 183 8.69 -9.53 -8.08
N MET A 184 9.45 -8.44 -8.01
CA MET A 184 9.15 -7.23 -8.75
C MET A 184 9.51 -7.43 -10.21
N PRO A 185 8.57 -7.30 -11.16
CA PRO A 185 8.93 -7.31 -12.56
C PRO A 185 9.93 -6.19 -12.80
N ASP A 186 11.10 -6.54 -13.36
CA ASP A 186 12.09 -5.57 -13.78
C ASP A 186 11.41 -4.54 -14.68
N LEU A 187 11.18 -3.33 -14.14
CA LEU A 187 10.64 -2.19 -14.90
C LEU A 187 11.51 -1.87 -16.12
N ARG A 188 12.75 -2.38 -16.13
CA ARG A 188 13.71 -2.29 -17.22
C ARG A 188 13.38 -3.18 -18.44
N ARG A 189 12.47 -4.16 -18.31
CA ARG A 189 12.07 -5.10 -19.39
C ARG A 189 10.69 -4.85 -20.00
N GLY A 190 9.90 -3.94 -19.44
CA GLY A 190 8.50 -3.72 -19.82
C GLY A 190 8.26 -2.49 -20.70
N GLY A 191 8.97 -2.38 -21.82
CA GLY A 191 8.78 -1.30 -22.80
C GLY A 191 8.06 -1.79 -24.05
N SER A 192 6.78 -2.17 -23.96
CA SER A 192 5.87 -2.15 -25.13
C SER A 192 4.42 -2.46 -24.74
N SER A 193 3.63 -1.42 -24.46
CA SER A 193 2.21 -1.44 -24.80
C SER A 193 1.78 -0.02 -25.13
N SER A 194 2.04 0.34 -26.39
CA SER A 194 1.45 1.50 -27.05
C SER A 194 -0.05 1.24 -27.18
N GLY A 195 -0.85 2.07 -26.53
CA GLY A 195 -2.31 2.03 -26.57
C GLY A 195 -2.87 3.40 -26.92
N SER A 196 -2.74 3.76 -28.20
CA SER A 196 -3.64 4.61 -29.00
C SER A 196 -4.53 5.59 -28.22
N GLY A 197 -4.03 6.82 -28.02
CA GLY A 197 -4.86 7.98 -27.73
C GLY A 197 -5.64 8.37 -28.99
N ARG A 198 -6.95 8.08 -29.00
CA ARG A 198 -7.90 8.67 -29.95
C ARG A 198 -8.59 9.85 -29.28
N GLY A 199 -8.49 10.99 -29.95
CA GLY A 199 -8.91 12.31 -29.48
C GLY A 199 -10.40 12.44 -29.21
N LEU A 200 -10.71 13.16 -28.13
CA LEU A 200 -12.04 13.53 -27.66
C LEU A 200 -12.33 15.02 -27.96
N LEU A 201 -11.64 15.64 -28.92
CA LEU A 201 -11.63 17.10 -29.14
C LEU A 201 -12.18 17.59 -30.50
N ASP A 202 -12.92 16.75 -31.24
CA ASP A 202 -13.54 17.13 -32.53
C ASP A 202 -15.00 17.62 -32.42
N GLY A 203 -15.47 18.01 -31.23
CA GLY A 203 -16.89 18.29 -30.98
C GLY A 203 -17.24 19.68 -30.42
N LEU A 204 -16.39 20.70 -30.59
CA LEU A 204 -16.62 22.06 -30.07
C LEU A 204 -16.77 23.12 -31.18
N GLY A 205 -17.34 22.73 -32.32
CA GLY A 205 -17.87 23.66 -33.32
C GLY A 205 -19.39 23.77 -33.17
N GLU A 206 -19.90 24.99 -33.15
CA GLU A 206 -21.34 25.35 -33.17
C GLU A 206 -22.12 25.25 -31.85
N LEU A 207 -21.92 26.26 -30.98
CA LEU A 207 -23.01 26.80 -30.17
C LEU A 207 -23.10 28.30 -30.43
N GLY A 208 -23.78 28.65 -31.53
CA GLY A 208 -24.28 30.00 -31.76
C GLY A 208 -25.58 30.19 -30.97
N ALA A 209 -25.59 31.16 -30.06
CA ALA A 209 -26.81 31.68 -29.46
C ALA A 209 -26.74 33.20 -29.44
N PRO A 210 -27.53 33.91 -30.27
CA PRO A 210 -27.69 35.35 -30.19
C PRO A 210 -28.83 35.66 -29.21
N GLY A 211 -28.51 36.21 -28.06
CA GLY A 211 -29.49 36.68 -27.09
C GLY A 211 -28.94 37.87 -26.32
N CYS A 212 -29.62 39.01 -26.45
CA CYS A 212 -29.25 40.30 -25.89
C CYS A 212 -29.03 40.23 -24.37
N VAL A 213 -27.77 40.35 -23.93
CA VAL A 213 -27.40 40.51 -22.52
C VAL A 213 -26.33 41.60 -22.46
N ASP A 214 -26.47 42.50 -21.50
CA ASP A 214 -25.53 43.59 -21.25
C ASP A 214 -24.07 43.10 -21.30
N PRO A 215 -23.18 43.83 -21.99
CA PRO A 215 -21.83 43.37 -22.30
C PRO A 215 -21.01 43.05 -21.04
N GLU A 216 -21.33 43.69 -19.92
CA GLU A 216 -20.66 43.49 -18.63
C GLU A 216 -21.01 42.13 -18.00
N GLY A 217 -22.26 41.68 -18.09
CA GLY A 217 -22.70 40.39 -17.54
C GLY A 217 -22.20 39.18 -18.35
N CYS A 218 -22.08 39.35 -19.67
CA CYS A 218 -21.60 38.30 -20.58
C CYS A 218 -20.11 37.97 -20.32
N VAL A 219 -19.27 38.99 -20.11
CA VAL A 219 -17.84 38.79 -19.82
C VAL A 219 -17.65 38.05 -18.49
N VAL A 220 -18.39 38.42 -17.43
CA VAL A 220 -18.31 37.74 -16.13
C VAL A 220 -18.76 36.28 -16.25
N ALA A 221 -19.85 36.00 -16.96
CA ALA A 221 -20.34 34.64 -17.17
C ALA A 221 -19.33 33.77 -17.94
N ILE A 222 -18.72 34.31 -19.00
CA ILE A 222 -17.69 33.61 -19.78
C ILE A 222 -16.46 33.32 -18.92
N LEU A 223 -15.98 34.30 -18.16
CA LEU A 223 -14.83 34.11 -17.27
C LEU A 223 -15.11 33.07 -16.17
N PHE A 224 -16.32 33.09 -15.60
CA PHE A 224 -16.73 32.09 -14.61
C PHE A 224 -16.78 30.67 -15.19
N LEU A 225 -17.39 30.51 -16.38
CA LEU A 225 -17.44 29.21 -17.06
C LEU A 225 -16.03 28.70 -17.43
N LEU A 226 -15.14 29.59 -17.88
CA LEU A 226 -13.77 29.25 -18.19
C LEU A 226 -12.99 28.84 -16.92
N ALA A 227 -13.16 29.57 -15.82
CA ALA A 227 -12.57 29.20 -14.53
C ALA A 227 -13.08 27.83 -14.04
N LEU A 228 -14.37 27.54 -14.19
CA LEU A 228 -14.96 26.24 -13.83
C LEU A 228 -14.41 25.11 -14.70
N ALA A 229 -14.30 25.32 -16.02
CA ALA A 229 -13.74 24.35 -16.95
C ALA A 229 -12.28 24.03 -16.60
N VAL A 230 -11.48 25.05 -16.29
CA VAL A 230 -10.09 24.87 -15.84
C VAL A 230 -10.03 24.10 -14.52
N ALA A 231 -10.90 24.42 -13.55
CA ALA A 231 -10.96 23.70 -12.27
C ALA A 231 -11.31 22.21 -12.45
N LEU A 232 -12.27 21.89 -13.33
CA LEU A 232 -12.65 20.51 -13.64
C LEU A 232 -11.52 19.75 -14.37
N LEU A 233 -10.84 20.40 -15.32
CA LEU A 233 -9.68 19.82 -16.00
C LEU A 233 -8.56 19.50 -15.00
N LEU A 234 -8.25 20.43 -14.09
CA LEU A 234 -7.23 20.22 -13.05
C LEU A 234 -7.62 19.08 -12.10
N ALA A 235 -8.89 19.02 -11.67
CA ALA A 235 -9.39 17.92 -10.86
C ALA A 235 -9.29 16.57 -11.58
N TRP A 236 -9.62 16.53 -12.88
CA TRP A 236 -9.46 15.35 -13.71
C TRP A 236 -8.00 14.90 -13.82
N VAL A 237 -7.06 15.83 -14.11
CA VAL A 237 -5.63 15.53 -14.16
C VAL A 237 -5.12 15.01 -12.81
N LEU A 238 -5.57 15.59 -11.70
CA LEU A 238 -5.19 15.15 -10.36
C LEU A 238 -5.64 13.70 -10.10
N VAL A 239 -6.88 13.36 -10.45
CA VAL A 239 -7.46 12.03 -10.18
C VAL A 239 -6.94 10.98 -11.15
N GLU A 240 -6.82 11.29 -12.44
CA GLU A 240 -6.50 10.30 -13.48
C GLU A 240 -5.00 10.13 -13.70
N LEU A 241 -4.20 11.19 -13.48
CA LEU A 241 -2.75 11.14 -13.73
C LEU A 241 -1.94 11.17 -12.43
N VAL A 242 -2.17 12.15 -11.57
CA VAL A 242 -1.33 12.33 -10.37
C VAL A 242 -1.56 11.19 -9.39
N LEU A 243 -2.82 10.83 -9.12
CA LEU A 243 -3.15 9.79 -8.15
C LEU A 243 -2.55 8.42 -8.54
N PRO A 244 -2.68 7.91 -9.78
CA PRO A 244 -2.06 6.63 -10.15
C PRO A 244 -0.54 6.66 -10.11
N VAL A 245 0.09 7.77 -10.51
CA VAL A 245 1.55 7.94 -10.44
C VAL A 245 2.02 7.91 -8.99
N VAL A 246 1.33 8.63 -8.10
CA VAL A 246 1.65 8.64 -6.66
C VAL A 246 1.45 7.25 -6.04
N ILE A 247 0.33 6.58 -6.34
CA ILE A 247 0.06 5.21 -5.85
C ILE A 247 1.12 4.24 -6.37
N ALA A 248 1.49 4.32 -7.65
CA ALA A 248 2.52 3.47 -8.25
C ALA A 248 3.89 3.73 -7.62
N ALA A 249 4.27 5.00 -7.42
CA ALA A 249 5.50 5.38 -6.75
C ALA A 249 5.54 4.92 -5.30
N ALA A 250 4.44 5.08 -4.55
CA ALA A 250 4.31 4.62 -3.17
C ALA A 250 4.39 3.09 -3.08
N TYR A 251 3.68 2.37 -3.94
CA TYR A 251 3.75 0.92 -4.04
C TYR A 251 5.18 0.45 -4.34
N TRP A 252 5.84 1.09 -5.31
CA TRP A 252 7.22 0.78 -5.70
C TRP A 252 8.20 1.02 -4.55
N LEU A 253 8.09 2.16 -3.88
CA LEU A 253 8.90 2.50 -2.73
C LEU A 253 8.69 1.49 -1.60
N MET A 254 7.44 1.08 -1.35
CA MET A 254 7.09 0.12 -0.31
C MET A 254 7.68 -1.27 -0.58
N VAL A 255 7.53 -1.79 -1.80
CA VAL A 255 8.12 -3.08 -2.20
C VAL A 255 9.63 -3.03 -2.08
N ARG A 256 10.26 -1.97 -2.60
CA ARG A 256 11.71 -1.79 -2.53
C ARG A 256 12.21 -1.67 -1.10
N ALA A 257 11.45 -1.01 -0.24
CA ALA A 257 11.75 -0.90 1.18
C ALA A 257 11.72 -2.26 1.86
N LEU A 258 10.63 -3.00 1.69
CA LEU A 258 10.47 -4.34 2.25
C LEU A 258 11.57 -5.29 1.78
N ALA A 259 11.87 -5.30 0.48
CA ALA A 259 12.92 -6.12 -0.10
C ALA A 259 14.31 -5.78 0.47
N ARG A 260 14.65 -4.48 0.50
CA ARG A 260 15.95 -4.02 1.00
C ARG A 260 16.13 -4.37 2.48
N VAL A 261 15.12 -4.12 3.31
CA VAL A 261 15.17 -4.42 4.75
C VAL A 261 15.19 -5.93 5.00
N ALA A 262 14.40 -6.71 4.26
CA ALA A 262 14.37 -8.17 4.38
C ALA A 262 15.70 -8.83 3.99
N ASN A 263 16.42 -8.22 3.04
CA ASN A 263 17.70 -8.71 2.57
C ASN A 263 18.91 -8.12 3.32
N ASP A 264 18.68 -7.28 4.33
CA ASP A 264 19.75 -6.67 5.11
C ASP A 264 20.42 -7.68 6.07
N HIS A 265 21.76 -7.72 6.07
CA HIS A 265 22.55 -8.79 6.71
C HIS A 265 23.00 -8.46 8.14
N HIS A 266 22.24 -7.65 8.87
CA HIS A 266 22.65 -7.15 10.19
C HIS A 266 22.50 -8.17 11.33
N GLU A 267 22.39 -9.48 11.02
CA GLU A 267 22.27 -10.57 11.99
C GLU A 267 21.21 -10.33 13.08
N CYS A 268 20.11 -9.67 12.71
CA CYS A 268 19.02 -9.32 13.62
C CYS A 268 18.15 -10.53 14.04
N GLU A 269 18.41 -11.72 13.48
CA GLU A 269 17.59 -12.92 13.68
C GLU A 269 17.61 -13.35 15.16
N GLY A 270 16.46 -13.24 15.84
CA GLY A 270 16.29 -13.63 17.24
C GLY A 270 16.75 -12.61 18.28
N HIS A 271 17.25 -11.44 17.87
CA HIS A 271 17.66 -10.35 18.76
C HIS A 271 16.69 -9.17 18.66
N PHE A 272 15.64 -9.17 19.50
CA PHE A 272 14.53 -8.19 19.40
C PHE A 272 14.99 -6.74 19.48
N GLY A 273 15.87 -6.38 20.43
CA GLY A 273 16.36 -5.01 20.57
C GLY A 273 17.14 -4.51 19.34
N ARG A 274 17.99 -5.37 18.75
CA ARG A 274 18.73 -5.05 17.53
C ARG A 274 17.79 -4.92 16.33
N ALA A 275 16.83 -5.85 16.20
CA ALA A 275 15.82 -5.80 15.16
C ALA A 275 14.96 -4.53 15.24
N MET A 276 14.54 -4.14 16.45
CA MET A 276 13.75 -2.93 16.69
C MET A 276 14.55 -1.67 16.38
N GLY A 277 15.82 -1.58 16.80
CA GLY A 277 16.67 -0.43 16.49
C GLY A 277 16.86 -0.21 15.00
N TRP A 278 17.18 -1.28 14.25
CA TRP A 278 17.32 -1.20 12.79
C TRP A 278 15.99 -0.96 12.08
N ALA A 279 14.90 -1.57 12.56
CA ALA A 279 13.56 -1.32 12.03
C ALA A 279 13.15 0.15 12.19
N SER A 280 13.42 0.76 13.35
CA SER A 280 13.16 2.19 13.58
C SER A 280 13.99 3.09 12.67
N LEU A 281 15.27 2.76 12.44
CA LEU A 281 16.13 3.50 11.52
C LEU A 281 15.60 3.45 10.08
N TRP A 282 15.24 2.24 9.61
CA TRP A 282 14.64 2.06 8.29
C TRP A 282 13.29 2.77 8.18
N ALA A 283 12.43 2.66 9.20
CA ALA A 283 11.15 3.35 9.25
C ALA A 283 11.33 4.88 9.17
N LEU A 284 12.31 5.46 9.88
CA LEU A 284 12.65 6.88 9.76
C LEU A 284 13.06 7.23 8.34
N THR A 285 13.92 6.42 7.71
CA THR A 285 14.40 6.66 6.34
C THR A 285 13.24 6.72 5.34
N TYR A 286 12.22 5.86 5.50
CA TYR A 286 11.08 5.82 4.58
C TYR A 286 9.96 6.82 4.94
N THR A 287 9.86 7.25 6.20
CA THR A 287 8.86 8.25 6.63
C THR A 287 9.38 9.69 6.54
N ALA A 288 10.70 9.91 6.56
CA ALA A 288 11.30 11.24 6.52
C ALA A 288 10.94 12.07 5.28
N PRO A 289 10.91 11.54 4.03
CA PRO A 289 10.51 12.34 2.87
C PRO A 289 9.06 12.81 2.98
N LEU A 290 8.19 11.98 3.53
CA LEU A 290 6.78 12.31 3.73
C LEU A 290 6.60 13.36 4.83
N ALA A 291 7.36 13.23 5.94
CA ALA A 291 7.42 14.23 6.99
C ALA A 291 7.89 15.59 6.45
N LEU A 292 8.92 15.59 5.60
CA LEU A 292 9.45 16.78 4.96
C LEU A 292 8.39 17.47 4.08
N VAL A 293 7.65 16.71 3.27
CA VAL A 293 6.58 17.27 2.42
C VAL A 293 5.49 17.93 3.28
N ILE A 294 5.07 17.30 4.37
CA ILE A 294 4.06 17.84 5.28
C ILE A 294 4.60 19.12 5.97
N ALA A 295 5.84 19.09 6.46
CA ALA A 295 6.47 20.24 7.09
C ALA A 295 6.57 21.45 6.14
N ILE A 296 6.99 21.22 4.89
CA ILE A 296 7.01 22.27 3.86
C ILE A 296 5.60 22.82 3.61
N GLY A 297 4.61 21.95 3.49
CA GLY A 297 3.21 22.36 3.33
C GLY A 297 2.70 23.23 4.48
N GLN A 298 3.05 22.88 5.73
CA GLN A 298 2.70 23.67 6.90
C GLN A 298 3.37 25.05 6.90
N VAL A 299 4.66 25.12 6.56
CA VAL A 299 5.39 26.40 6.46
C VAL A 299 4.77 27.31 5.39
N ILE A 300 4.42 26.76 4.22
CA ILE A 300 3.77 27.52 3.15
C ILE A 300 2.41 28.04 3.59
N LEU A 301 1.61 27.21 4.26
CA LEU A 301 0.29 27.61 4.76
C LEU A 301 0.37 28.64 5.90
N ALA A 302 1.38 28.57 6.76
CA ALA A 302 1.61 29.54 7.83
C ALA A 302 2.12 30.90 7.31
N SER A 303 2.70 30.93 6.11
CA SER A 303 3.23 32.15 5.48
C SER A 303 2.18 32.98 4.70
N ARG A 304 0.95 32.49 4.60
CA ARG A 304 -0.18 33.17 3.95
C ARG A 304 -1.13 33.74 4.98
#